data_AF-A0A8X6V7I6-F1
#
_entry.id   AF-A0A8X6V7I6-F1
#
_cell.length_a   1.000
_cell.length_b   1.000
_cell.length_c   1.000
_cell.angle_alpha   90.00
_cell.angle_beta   90.00
_cell.angle_gamma   90.00
#
_symmetry.space_group_name_H-M   'P 1'
#
loop_
_entity.id
_entity.type
_entity.pdbx_description
1 polymer ?
#
loop_
_entity_poly.entity_id
_entity_poly.type
_entity_poly.pdbx_seq_one_letter_code
_entity_poly.pdbx_strand_id
1 'polypeptide(L)'
;MSSKAQRRGSDYRRKRKRFHANQYTRNVSDTLAVDCISASAKKLCKENYLDKEYHKKSYERIMRKINLASREVADDSMKNAAKEEVSASGRCEKWRCPKSGHSYEEWKLKHQPHCVKNHIGSSSKMEVDGMKEIFQRSVPQRNAKYIKYIGDGDTKTFPELQRTAPYSIEKVECVGHIQKRMGARLRKLKTMNRGKKLSDGKSISGKNRLTDKFIDTITTYYGNAIRQNNSSVSDMRQAIWAIYCHYRSTDEEPMHHFCPIGDTSWCKYQKAVATNSASLFKHKNIVPIAVMDEIKPIIAELSAPKLLKKCVGGKTQNANESFNSTVWKYCPKTSVWVI
;
A
#
# COMPACT_ATOMS: atom_id res chain seq x y z
N MET A 1 -15.93 -44.60 46.21
CA MET A 1 -14.61 -44.25 45.62
C MET A 1 -14.83 -43.24 44.52
N SER A 2 -14.58 -41.97 44.83
CA SER A 2 -14.88 -40.81 43.97
C SER A 2 -13.63 -40.43 43.18
N SER A 3 -13.64 -40.68 41.87
CA SER A 3 -12.54 -40.31 40.96
C SER A 3 -12.88 -38.99 40.27
N LYS A 4 -12.38 -37.88 40.83
CA LYS A 4 -12.39 -36.55 40.20
C LYS A 4 -11.41 -36.55 39.01
N ALA A 5 -11.92 -36.70 37.80
CA ALA A 5 -11.17 -36.38 36.59
C ALA A 5 -11.24 -34.85 36.33
N GLN A 6 -10.19 -34.14 36.74
CA GLN A 6 -9.95 -32.74 36.38
C GLN A 6 -9.83 -32.58 34.87
N ARG A 7 -10.84 -31.99 34.23
CA ARG A 7 -10.72 -31.45 32.87
C ARG A 7 -9.83 -30.20 32.94
N ARG A 8 -8.60 -30.31 32.44
CA ARG A 8 -7.73 -29.15 32.15
C ARG A 8 -8.40 -28.29 31.08
N GLY A 9 -9.00 -27.17 31.47
CA GLY A 9 -9.43 -26.13 30.55
C GLY A 9 -8.20 -25.50 29.91
N SER A 10 -8.05 -25.65 28.58
CA SER A 10 -7.09 -24.86 27.83
C SER A 10 -7.61 -23.42 27.76
N ASP A 11 -7.07 -22.57 28.62
CA ASP A 11 -7.36 -21.15 28.68
C ASP A 11 -6.85 -20.49 27.38
N TYR A 12 -7.70 -20.36 26.37
CA TYR A 12 -7.36 -19.73 25.10
C TYR A 12 -7.34 -18.21 25.29
N ARG A 13 -6.24 -17.74 25.89
CA ARG A 13 -5.98 -16.31 26.11
C ARG A 13 -5.84 -15.63 24.74
N ARG A 14 -6.93 -15.09 24.22
CA ARG A 14 -7.00 -14.29 22.99
C ARG A 14 -6.09 -13.08 23.19
N LYS A 15 -4.84 -13.13 22.69
CA LYS A 15 -3.95 -11.97 22.64
C LYS A 15 -4.63 -10.92 21.77
N ARG A 16 -5.31 -9.95 22.39
CA ARG A 16 -5.71 -8.68 21.75
C ARG A 16 -4.42 -8.06 21.19
N LYS A 17 -4.23 -8.13 19.87
CA LYS A 17 -3.25 -7.27 19.19
C LYS A 17 -3.72 -5.84 19.43
N ARG A 18 -3.04 -5.13 20.33
CA ARG A 18 -3.13 -3.67 20.39
C ARG A 18 -2.62 -3.15 19.04
N PHE A 19 -3.50 -2.51 18.28
CA PHE A 19 -3.07 -1.71 17.15
C PHE A 19 -2.23 -0.56 17.71
N HIS A 20 -0.92 -0.63 17.54
CA HIS A 20 -0.08 0.55 17.71
C HIS A 20 -0.38 1.47 16.53
N ALA A 21 -0.95 2.63 16.83
CA ALA A 21 -1.07 3.73 15.89
C ALA A 21 0.32 4.03 15.28
N ASN A 22 0.34 4.23 13.97
CA ASN A 22 1.53 4.56 13.20
C ASN A 22 2.14 5.88 13.74
N GLN A 23 3.38 5.85 14.23
CA GLN A 23 4.09 7.04 14.76
C GLN A 23 4.60 8.01 13.67
N TYR A 24 4.05 7.98 12.45
CA TYR A 24 4.52 8.81 11.32
C TYR A 24 3.84 10.18 11.19
N THR A 25 3.11 10.62 12.21
CA THR A 25 2.64 12.01 12.33
C THR A 25 3.06 12.57 13.68
N ARG A 26 4.37 12.78 13.87
CA ARG A 26 4.83 13.79 14.83
C ARG A 26 5.00 15.08 14.05
N ASN A 27 4.10 16.01 14.30
CA ASN A 27 4.26 17.41 13.92
C ASN A 27 5.61 17.88 14.46
N VAL A 28 6.56 18.13 13.55
CA VAL A 28 7.66 19.03 13.85
C VAL A 28 7.03 20.43 13.77
N SER A 29 7.23 21.20 14.83
CA SER A 29 6.70 22.54 15.03
C SER A 29 6.85 23.41 13.78
N ASP A 30 5.73 23.95 13.32
CA ASP A 30 5.66 25.06 12.35
C ASP A 30 6.25 26.33 12.98
N THR A 31 7.57 26.44 13.01
CA THR A 31 8.31 27.71 13.11
C THR A 31 9.74 27.44 12.65
N LEU A 32 10.23 28.27 11.72
CA LEU A 32 11.56 28.26 11.08
C LEU A 32 11.63 27.66 9.66
N ALA A 33 11.00 28.33 8.70
CA ALA A 33 11.53 28.51 7.33
C ALA A 33 10.60 29.46 6.53
N VAL A 34 10.63 30.77 6.82
CA VAL A 34 9.95 31.78 5.96
C VAL A 34 10.95 32.76 5.32
N ASP A 35 12.23 32.72 5.67
CA ASP A 35 13.19 33.68 5.16
C ASP A 35 14.05 33.08 4.05
N CYS A 36 13.50 33.03 2.83
CA CYS A 36 14.25 33.06 1.55
C CYS A 36 13.33 33.03 0.32
N ILE A 37 12.36 33.95 0.22
CA ILE A 37 11.66 34.22 -1.05
C ILE A 37 11.94 35.66 -1.45
N SER A 38 12.61 35.84 -2.59
CA SER A 38 12.98 37.14 -3.14
C SER A 38 11.75 38.02 -3.38
N ALA A 39 11.92 39.35 -3.20
CA ALA A 39 10.84 40.32 -3.32
C ALA A 39 10.11 40.29 -4.68
N SER A 40 10.79 39.84 -5.74
CA SER A 40 10.22 39.66 -7.08
C SER A 40 9.20 38.52 -7.16
N ALA A 41 9.41 37.41 -6.43
CA ALA A 41 8.45 36.30 -6.39
C ALA A 41 7.17 36.67 -5.60
N LYS A 42 7.27 37.59 -4.63
CA LYS A 42 6.11 38.13 -3.90
C LYS A 42 5.22 39.03 -4.76
N LYS A 43 5.72 39.57 -5.87
CA LYS A 43 4.95 40.46 -6.77
C LYS A 43 4.16 39.68 -7.84
N LEU A 44 4.70 38.55 -8.32
CA LEU A 44 4.04 37.68 -9.31
C LEU A 44 2.89 36.83 -8.73
N CYS A 45 2.92 36.48 -7.45
CA CYS A 45 1.83 35.70 -6.82
C CYS A 45 0.59 36.51 -6.42
N LYS A 46 0.56 37.83 -6.63
CA LYS A 46 -0.56 38.69 -6.20
C LYS A 46 -1.71 38.81 -7.21
N GLU A 47 -1.57 38.33 -8.45
CA GLU A 47 -2.57 38.61 -9.49
C GLU A 47 -3.59 37.49 -9.78
N ASN A 48 -3.57 36.35 -9.07
CA ASN A 48 -4.59 35.30 -9.29
C ASN A 48 -5.02 34.53 -8.03
N TYR A 49 -5.19 35.22 -6.91
CA TYR A 49 -5.95 34.67 -5.77
C TYR A 49 -7.07 35.65 -5.39
N LEU A 50 -8.29 35.29 -5.77
CA LEU A 50 -9.50 35.88 -5.20
C LEU A 50 -9.56 35.46 -3.73
N ASP A 51 -9.03 36.28 -2.84
CA ASP A 51 -9.25 36.15 -1.40
C ASP A 51 -10.37 37.11 -0.99
N LYS A 52 -11.57 36.57 -0.76
CA LYS A 52 -12.56 37.26 0.05
C LYS A 52 -12.43 36.70 1.46
N GLU A 53 -12.08 37.61 2.37
CA GLU A 53 -11.96 37.40 3.81
C GLU A 53 -13.19 36.66 4.35
N TYR A 54 -13.07 35.36 4.59
CA TYR A 54 -14.15 34.59 5.20
C TYR A 54 -14.06 34.71 6.71
N HIS A 55 -15.20 34.98 7.35
CA HIS A 55 -15.24 35.06 8.81
C HIS A 55 -14.95 33.67 9.41
N LYS A 56 -13.84 33.53 10.14
CA LYS A 56 -13.36 32.25 10.73
C LYS A 56 -14.46 31.49 11.50
N LYS A 57 -15.30 32.20 12.26
CA LYS A 57 -16.42 31.56 13.00
C LYS A 57 -17.48 30.97 12.05
N SER A 58 -17.69 31.58 10.89
CA SER A 58 -18.63 31.08 9.87
C SER A 58 -18.08 29.81 9.22
N TYR A 59 -16.79 29.79 8.88
CA TYR A 59 -16.09 28.59 8.40
C TYR A 59 -16.16 27.45 9.42
N GLU A 60 -15.80 27.70 10.68
CA GLU A 60 -15.84 26.68 11.73
C GLU A 60 -17.25 26.13 11.98
N ARG A 61 -18.28 26.98 11.86
CA ARG A 61 -19.69 26.58 11.99
C ARG A 61 -20.14 25.70 10.83
N ILE A 62 -19.76 26.04 9.60
CA ILE A 62 -20.05 25.25 8.40
C ILE A 62 -19.34 23.88 8.50
N MET A 63 -18.06 23.88 8.84
CA MET A 63 -17.29 22.63 9.03
C MET A 63 -17.86 21.76 10.14
N ARG A 64 -18.36 22.33 11.25
CA ARG A 64 -19.05 21.58 12.30
C ARG A 64 -20.31 20.89 11.76
N LYS A 65 -21.13 21.59 10.98
CA LYS A 65 -22.35 21.03 10.38
C LYS A 65 -22.04 19.92 9.37
N ILE A 66 -21.05 20.13 8.50
CA ILE A 66 -20.60 19.12 7.53
C ILE A 66 -20.09 17.87 8.24
N ASN A 67 -19.25 18.04 9.26
CA ASN A 67 -18.72 16.91 10.04
C ASN A 67 -19.84 16.17 10.79
N LEU A 68 -20.83 16.90 11.33
CA LEU A 68 -21.98 16.29 12.00
C LEU A 68 -22.82 15.48 11.02
N ALA A 69 -23.21 16.06 9.89
CA ALA A 69 -23.97 15.37 8.85
C ALA A 69 -23.22 14.14 8.29
N SER A 70 -21.90 14.28 8.06
CA SER A 70 -21.06 13.16 7.61
C SER A 70 -21.02 12.03 8.64
N ARG A 71 -20.96 12.39 9.94
CA ARG A 71 -21.00 11.43 11.03
C ARG A 71 -22.35 10.75 11.15
N GLU A 72 -23.46 11.48 11.02
CA GLU A 72 -24.82 10.93 11.06
C GLU A 72 -25.07 9.96 9.92
N VAL A 73 -24.71 10.32 8.68
CA VAL A 73 -24.80 9.41 7.52
C VAL A 73 -23.96 8.15 7.72
N ALA A 74 -22.74 8.31 8.25
CA ALA A 74 -21.89 7.17 8.56
C ALA A 74 -22.52 6.27 9.64
N ASP A 75 -23.04 6.86 10.71
CA ASP A 75 -23.66 6.13 11.84
C ASP A 75 -24.92 5.38 11.39
N ASP A 76 -25.79 6.01 10.60
CA ASP A 76 -26.98 5.38 10.04
C ASP A 76 -26.63 4.27 9.06
N SER A 77 -25.63 4.48 8.19
CA SER A 77 -25.13 3.43 7.30
C SER A 77 -24.61 2.22 8.10
N MET A 78 -23.85 2.46 9.18
CA MET A 78 -23.33 1.38 10.04
C MET A 78 -24.46 0.68 10.81
N LYS A 79 -25.45 1.42 11.31
CA LYS A 79 -26.64 0.85 11.96
C LYS A 79 -27.46 0.00 10.99
N ASN A 80 -27.64 0.44 9.75
CA ASN A 80 -28.36 -0.32 8.73
C ASN A 80 -27.60 -1.58 8.34
N ALA A 81 -26.29 -1.50 8.13
CA ALA A 81 -25.45 -2.67 7.91
C ALA A 81 -25.50 -3.65 9.09
N ALA A 82 -25.45 -3.16 10.33
CA ALA A 82 -25.59 -4.00 11.52
C ALA A 82 -26.98 -4.65 11.63
N LYS A 83 -28.06 -3.93 11.28
CA LYS A 83 -29.41 -4.50 11.21
C LYS A 83 -29.49 -5.60 10.15
N GLU A 84 -28.91 -5.36 8.97
CA GLU A 84 -28.82 -6.36 7.90
C GLU A 84 -28.03 -7.60 8.36
N GLU A 85 -26.88 -7.42 9.01
CA GLU A 85 -26.07 -8.51 9.57
C GLU A 85 -26.82 -9.30 10.65
N VAL A 86 -27.46 -8.63 11.62
CA VAL A 86 -28.27 -9.27 12.66
C VAL A 86 -29.39 -10.07 12.02
N SER A 87 -30.06 -9.46 11.04
CA SER A 87 -31.12 -10.13 10.28
C SER A 87 -30.55 -11.34 9.51
N ALA A 88 -29.36 -11.27 8.93
CA ALA A 88 -28.77 -12.36 8.14
C ALA A 88 -28.19 -13.48 9.03
N SER A 89 -27.75 -13.13 10.25
CA SER A 89 -27.18 -14.08 11.22
C SER A 89 -28.22 -15.12 11.65
N GLY A 90 -27.85 -16.40 11.64
CA GLY A 90 -28.72 -17.51 12.03
C GLY A 90 -29.69 -18.03 10.95
N ARG A 91 -29.99 -17.27 9.89
CA ARG A 91 -30.88 -17.73 8.79
C ARG A 91 -30.20 -18.66 7.78
N CYS A 92 -28.88 -18.60 7.69
CA CYS A 92 -28.10 -19.42 6.76
C CYS A 92 -26.99 -20.22 7.47
N GLU A 93 -27.36 -21.18 8.31
CA GLU A 93 -26.36 -22.07 8.93
C GLU A 93 -25.67 -22.96 7.89
N LYS A 94 -24.37 -23.21 8.09
CA LYS A 94 -23.59 -24.07 7.19
C LYS A 94 -23.82 -25.54 7.53
N TRP A 95 -24.20 -26.35 6.55
CA TRP A 95 -24.20 -27.81 6.68
C TRP A 95 -22.81 -28.34 7.07
N ARG A 96 -22.75 -29.13 8.14
CA ARG A 96 -21.50 -29.63 8.76
C ARG A 96 -21.15 -31.08 8.40
N CYS A 97 -22.06 -31.80 7.76
CA CYS A 97 -21.89 -33.22 7.39
C CYS A 97 -21.56 -33.37 5.89
N PRO A 98 -21.27 -34.59 5.40
CA PRO A 98 -21.16 -34.84 3.96
C PRO A 98 -22.42 -34.39 3.21
N LYS A 99 -22.26 -33.84 2.00
CA LYS A 99 -23.35 -33.37 1.13
C LYS A 99 -23.95 -34.53 0.33
N SER A 100 -24.39 -35.56 1.03
CA SER A 100 -24.84 -36.80 0.44
C SER A 100 -25.85 -37.47 1.35
N GLY A 101 -26.90 -38.03 0.75
CA GLY A 101 -27.88 -38.84 1.46
C GLY A 101 -29.08 -38.03 1.96
N HIS A 102 -30.07 -38.76 2.45
CA HIS A 102 -31.40 -38.25 2.80
C HIS A 102 -31.38 -37.04 3.76
N SER A 103 -30.45 -37.03 4.72
CA SER A 103 -30.34 -35.96 5.72
C SER A 103 -29.88 -34.62 5.13
N TYR A 104 -29.05 -34.63 4.07
CA TYR A 104 -28.65 -33.41 3.38
C TYR A 104 -29.81 -32.84 2.55
N GLU A 105 -30.59 -33.72 1.92
CA GLU A 105 -31.72 -33.35 1.06
C GLU A 105 -32.86 -32.74 1.88
N GLU A 106 -33.16 -33.32 3.05
CA GLU A 106 -34.14 -32.78 3.98
C GLU A 106 -33.70 -31.40 4.53
N TRP A 107 -32.43 -31.26 4.89
CA TRP A 107 -31.88 -29.97 5.32
C TRP A 107 -31.94 -28.93 4.20
N LYS A 108 -31.59 -29.30 2.96
CA LYS A 108 -31.57 -28.40 1.81
C LYS A 108 -32.98 -27.87 1.51
N LEU A 109 -34.00 -28.74 1.54
CA LEU A 109 -35.40 -28.35 1.35
C LEU A 109 -35.89 -27.39 2.44
N LYS A 110 -35.54 -27.64 3.70
CA LYS A 110 -35.89 -26.76 4.84
C LYS A 110 -35.13 -25.42 4.78
N HIS A 111 -33.90 -25.43 4.29
CA HIS A 111 -33.01 -24.27 4.28
C HIS A 111 -33.25 -23.33 3.09
N GLN A 112 -33.58 -23.86 1.91
CA GLN A 112 -33.70 -23.08 0.67
C GLN A 112 -34.64 -21.86 0.77
N PRO A 113 -35.83 -21.93 1.42
CA PRO A 113 -36.73 -20.78 1.57
C PRO A 113 -36.18 -19.66 2.46
N HIS A 114 -35.22 -19.96 3.33
CA HIS A 114 -34.64 -19.02 4.30
C HIS A 114 -33.19 -18.65 3.98
N CYS A 115 -32.66 -19.15 2.85
CA CYS A 115 -31.29 -18.94 2.45
C CYS A 115 -31.08 -17.49 1.99
N VAL A 116 -30.27 -16.74 2.73
CA VAL A 116 -29.90 -15.35 2.40
C VAL A 116 -28.65 -15.25 1.52
N LYS A 117 -28.18 -16.38 0.96
CA LYS A 117 -26.97 -16.43 0.14
C LYS A 117 -27.22 -15.74 -1.21
N ASN A 118 -26.52 -14.63 -1.44
CA ASN A 118 -26.62 -13.82 -2.67
C ASN A 118 -25.46 -14.04 -3.67
N HIS A 119 -24.46 -14.85 -3.32
CA HIS A 119 -23.32 -15.13 -4.18
C HIS A 119 -22.95 -16.62 -4.17
N ILE A 120 -22.59 -17.16 -5.33
CA ILE A 120 -22.10 -18.54 -5.47
C ILE A 120 -20.63 -18.51 -5.89
N GLY A 121 -19.76 -19.02 -5.01
CA GLY A 121 -18.33 -19.15 -5.31
C GLY A 121 -17.47 -19.01 -4.07
N SER A 122 -16.17 -18.81 -4.28
CA SER A 122 -15.24 -18.43 -3.21
C SER A 122 -15.39 -16.95 -2.85
N SER A 123 -14.92 -16.56 -1.67
CA SER A 123 -14.83 -15.15 -1.28
C SER A 123 -14.04 -14.31 -2.28
N SER A 124 -12.95 -14.85 -2.84
CA SER A 124 -12.17 -14.16 -3.89
C SER A 124 -12.97 -13.94 -5.18
N LYS A 125 -13.94 -14.81 -5.49
CA LYS A 125 -14.80 -14.65 -6.66
C LYS A 125 -15.84 -13.54 -6.46
N MET A 126 -16.24 -13.24 -5.23
CA MET A 126 -17.13 -12.10 -4.94
C MET A 126 -16.54 -10.77 -5.40
N GLU A 127 -15.24 -10.56 -5.17
CA GLU A 127 -14.54 -9.34 -5.61
C GLU A 127 -14.56 -9.22 -7.14
N VAL A 128 -14.28 -10.32 -7.85
CA VAL A 128 -14.30 -10.36 -9.31
C VAL A 128 -15.69 -10.06 -9.84
N ASP A 129 -16.71 -10.76 -9.35
CA ASP A 129 -18.09 -10.61 -9.82
C ASP A 129 -18.63 -9.21 -9.54
N GLY A 130 -18.38 -8.66 -8.35
CA GLY A 130 -18.77 -7.30 -8.00
C GLY A 130 -18.10 -6.24 -8.89
N MET A 131 -16.81 -6.39 -9.18
CA MET A 131 -16.11 -5.48 -10.08
C MET A 131 -16.65 -5.55 -11.51
N LYS A 132 -16.98 -6.74 -12.01
CA LYS A 132 -17.61 -6.89 -13.33
C LYS A 132 -18.93 -6.14 -13.41
N GLU A 133 -19.80 -6.33 -12.42
CA GLU A 133 -21.10 -5.68 -12.38
C GLU A 133 -20.96 -4.15 -12.38
N ILE A 134 -20.04 -3.62 -11.56
CA ILE A 134 -19.73 -2.18 -11.50
C ILE A 134 -19.30 -1.65 -12.88
N PHE A 135 -18.40 -2.35 -13.57
CA PHE A 135 -17.89 -1.91 -14.87
C PHE A 135 -18.94 -2.05 -15.98
N GLN A 136 -19.72 -3.12 -15.98
CA GLN A 136 -20.75 -3.38 -16.99
C GLN A 136 -21.89 -2.35 -16.90
N ARG A 137 -22.33 -2.00 -15.69
CA ARG A 137 -23.44 -1.04 -15.51
C ARG A 137 -23.02 0.43 -15.69
N SER A 138 -21.72 0.72 -15.71
CA SER A 138 -21.18 2.09 -15.68
C SER A 138 -21.67 2.99 -16.81
N VAL A 139 -21.66 2.50 -18.06
CA VAL A 139 -22.11 3.26 -19.23
C VAL A 139 -23.64 3.35 -19.28
N PRO A 140 -24.41 2.25 -19.26
CA PRO A 140 -25.87 2.34 -19.42
C PRO A 140 -26.56 3.09 -18.28
N GLN A 141 -26.06 3.00 -17.04
CA GLN A 141 -26.73 3.64 -15.90
C GLN A 141 -26.18 5.02 -15.55
N ARG A 142 -24.91 5.31 -15.87
CA ARG A 142 -24.23 6.52 -15.38
C ARG A 142 -23.48 7.28 -16.47
N ASN A 143 -23.48 6.80 -17.71
CA ASN A 143 -22.71 7.35 -18.82
C ASN A 143 -21.22 7.59 -18.47
N ALA A 144 -20.62 6.69 -17.68
CA ALA A 144 -19.27 6.84 -17.14
C ALA A 144 -18.36 5.68 -17.53
N LYS A 145 -17.05 5.96 -17.72
CA LYS A 145 -16.03 4.94 -18.05
C LYS A 145 -14.92 4.90 -16.99
N TYR A 146 -14.61 3.71 -16.49
CA TYR A 146 -13.50 3.44 -15.58
C TYR A 146 -12.24 3.02 -16.35
N ILE A 147 -11.45 4.00 -16.77
CA ILE A 147 -10.30 3.75 -17.65
C ILE A 147 -9.07 3.13 -16.95
N LYS A 148 -9.01 3.17 -15.61
CA LYS A 148 -7.88 2.66 -14.81
C LYS A 148 -8.37 1.75 -13.69
N TYR A 149 -7.76 0.59 -13.56
CA TYR A 149 -7.98 -0.34 -12.46
C TYR A 149 -6.73 -0.41 -11.58
N ILE A 150 -6.90 -0.12 -10.29
CA ILE A 150 -5.85 -0.30 -9.27
C ILE A 150 -6.24 -1.53 -8.46
N GLY A 151 -5.36 -2.51 -8.42
CA GLY A 151 -5.54 -3.70 -7.60
C GLY A 151 -4.22 -4.27 -7.13
N ASP A 152 -4.28 -5.07 -6.08
CA ASP A 152 -3.16 -5.89 -5.64
C ASP A 152 -2.77 -6.92 -6.73
N GLY A 153 -1.50 -7.33 -6.76
CA GLY A 153 -1.02 -8.34 -7.70
C GLY A 153 -1.64 -9.72 -7.46
N ASP A 154 -1.81 -10.47 -8.55
CA ASP A 154 -2.44 -11.80 -8.65
C ASP A 154 -3.97 -11.86 -8.44
N THR A 155 -4.70 -10.76 -8.62
CA THR A 155 -6.17 -10.84 -8.71
C THR A 155 -6.60 -11.34 -10.09
N LYS A 156 -7.53 -12.32 -10.11
CA LYS A 156 -8.23 -12.75 -11.34
C LYS A 156 -9.17 -11.66 -11.89
N THR A 157 -9.34 -10.58 -11.14
CA THR A 157 -10.21 -9.44 -11.44
C THR A 157 -9.81 -8.73 -12.72
N PHE A 158 -8.54 -8.34 -12.89
CA PHE A 158 -8.14 -7.55 -14.06
C PHE A 158 -8.30 -8.29 -15.40
N PRO A 159 -7.83 -9.55 -15.56
CA PRO A 159 -8.07 -10.31 -16.79
C PRO A 159 -9.55 -10.45 -17.14
N GLU A 160 -10.39 -10.68 -16.13
CA GLU A 160 -11.82 -10.83 -16.31
C GLU A 160 -12.49 -9.49 -16.67
N LEU A 161 -12.09 -8.38 -16.04
CA LEU A 161 -12.53 -7.04 -16.42
C LEU A 161 -12.16 -6.72 -17.87
N GLN A 162 -10.95 -7.07 -18.30
CA GLN A 162 -10.52 -6.84 -19.68
C GLN A 162 -11.34 -7.65 -20.70
N ARG A 163 -11.91 -8.79 -20.29
CA ARG A 163 -12.80 -9.62 -21.11
C ARG A 163 -14.24 -9.11 -21.13
N THR A 164 -14.75 -8.58 -20.02
CA THR A 164 -16.19 -8.30 -19.86
C THR A 164 -16.57 -6.83 -19.83
N ALA A 165 -15.62 -5.93 -19.64
CA ALA A 165 -15.91 -4.50 -19.62
C ALA A 165 -16.23 -3.98 -21.04
N PRO A 166 -17.15 -3.00 -21.16
CA PRO A 166 -17.55 -2.47 -22.46
C PRO A 166 -16.51 -1.53 -23.10
N TYR A 167 -15.34 -1.35 -22.47
CA TYR A 167 -14.26 -0.48 -22.91
C TYR A 167 -12.91 -0.97 -22.37
N SER A 168 -11.81 -0.49 -22.96
CA SER A 168 -10.46 -0.82 -22.53
C SER A 168 -10.09 -0.23 -21.17
N ILE A 169 -9.38 -1.02 -20.36
CA ILE A 169 -8.98 -0.66 -19.00
C ILE A 169 -7.46 -0.82 -18.86
N GLU A 170 -6.80 0.21 -18.32
CA GLU A 170 -5.38 0.15 -17.99
C GLU A 170 -5.17 -0.36 -16.56
N LYS A 171 -4.25 -1.33 -16.39
CA LYS A 171 -3.85 -1.79 -15.04
C LYS A 171 -2.80 -0.86 -14.45
N VAL A 172 -3.10 -0.33 -13.27
CA VAL A 172 -2.17 0.39 -12.40
C VAL A 172 -1.86 -0.50 -11.19
N GLU A 173 -0.60 -0.57 -10.79
CA GLU A 173 -0.18 -1.36 -9.64
C GLU A 173 -0.19 -0.50 -8.37
N CYS A 174 -0.67 -1.06 -7.26
CA CYS A 174 -0.56 -0.43 -5.96
C CYS A 174 0.92 -0.40 -5.51
N VAL A 175 1.47 0.80 -5.25
CA VAL A 175 2.88 0.93 -4.82
C VAL A 175 3.13 0.19 -3.51
N GLY A 176 2.15 0.17 -2.60
CA GLY A 176 2.25 -0.60 -1.36
C GLY A 176 2.36 -2.12 -1.60
N HIS A 177 1.66 -2.63 -2.61
CA HIS A 177 1.75 -4.03 -3.00
C HIS A 177 3.11 -4.34 -3.66
N ILE A 178 3.55 -3.49 -4.58
CA ILE A 178 4.88 -3.62 -5.23
C ILE A 178 6.00 -3.55 -4.19
N GLN A 179 5.89 -2.67 -3.20
CA GLN A 179 6.80 -2.61 -2.07
C GLN A 179 6.85 -3.94 -1.31
N LYS A 180 5.70 -4.51 -0.92
CA LYS A 180 5.63 -5.82 -0.24
C LYS A 180 6.25 -6.93 -1.09
N ARG A 181 6.10 -6.89 -2.42
CA ARG A 181 6.69 -7.85 -3.36
C ARG A 181 8.22 -7.91 -3.25
N MET A 182 8.90 -6.78 -3.10
CA MET A 182 10.35 -6.72 -2.85
C MET A 182 10.72 -7.51 -1.59
N GLY A 183 10.08 -7.19 -0.47
CA GLY A 183 10.34 -7.85 0.81
C GLY A 183 10.02 -9.35 0.80
N ALA A 184 8.98 -9.76 0.08
CA ALA A 184 8.62 -11.17 -0.07
C ALA A 184 9.66 -11.94 -0.90
N ARG A 185 10.13 -11.36 -2.02
CA ARG A 185 11.15 -11.99 -2.87
C ARG A 185 12.50 -12.13 -2.17
N LEU A 186 12.94 -11.11 -1.44
CA LEU A 186 14.18 -11.19 -0.65
C LEU A 186 14.10 -12.24 0.47
N ARG A 187 12.94 -12.36 1.14
CA ARG A 187 12.71 -13.43 2.12
C ARG A 187 12.71 -14.81 1.47
N LYS A 188 12.09 -14.94 0.30
CA LYS A 188 12.10 -16.20 -0.48
C LYS A 188 13.53 -16.56 -0.88
N LEU A 189 14.32 -15.61 -1.39
CA LEU A 189 15.73 -15.79 -1.73
C LEU A 189 16.53 -16.30 -0.52
N LYS A 190 16.38 -15.64 0.63
CA LYS A 190 17.00 -16.05 1.90
C LYS A 190 16.64 -17.49 2.28
N THR A 191 15.38 -17.89 2.11
CA THR A 191 14.91 -19.26 2.41
C THR A 191 15.44 -20.28 1.41
N MET A 192 15.42 -19.98 0.10
CA MET A 192 15.90 -20.89 -0.96
C MET A 192 17.41 -21.15 -0.89
N ASN A 193 18.17 -20.21 -0.32
CA ASN A 193 19.61 -20.30 -0.12
C ASN A 193 20.00 -20.77 1.30
N ARG A 194 19.04 -21.29 2.09
CA ARG A 194 19.34 -21.84 3.41
C ARG A 194 20.24 -23.08 3.28
N GLY A 195 21.34 -23.09 4.03
CA GLY A 195 22.33 -24.18 4.03
C GLY A 195 23.33 -24.13 2.88
N LYS A 196 23.11 -23.30 1.85
CA LYS A 196 24.06 -23.10 0.75
C LYS A 196 25.14 -22.10 1.13
N LYS A 197 26.34 -22.33 0.62
CA LYS A 197 27.46 -21.38 0.70
C LYS A 197 27.48 -20.56 -0.59
N LEU A 198 27.69 -19.26 -0.45
CA LEU A 198 27.91 -18.36 -1.59
C LEU A 198 29.38 -18.44 -2.03
N SER A 199 29.76 -17.65 -3.05
CA SER A 199 31.12 -17.59 -3.59
C SER A 199 32.20 -17.25 -2.55
N ASP A 200 31.82 -16.59 -1.45
CA ASP A 200 32.72 -16.27 -0.33
C ASP A 200 32.75 -17.34 0.78
N GLY A 201 32.21 -18.54 0.53
CA GLY A 201 32.17 -19.66 1.47
C GLY A 201 31.21 -19.48 2.66
N LYS A 202 30.41 -18.41 2.68
CA LYS A 202 29.50 -18.06 3.78
C LYS A 202 28.03 -18.18 3.37
N SER A 203 27.14 -18.32 4.34
CA SER A 203 25.69 -18.37 4.09
C SER A 203 25.15 -17.01 3.64
N ILE A 204 24.04 -16.99 2.91
CA ILE A 204 23.37 -15.72 2.52
C ILE A 204 22.91 -14.89 3.73
N SER A 205 22.51 -15.57 4.82
CA SER A 205 22.12 -14.96 6.09
C SER A 205 23.31 -14.82 7.04
N GLY A 206 23.17 -13.98 8.06
CA GLY A 206 24.18 -13.78 9.10
C GLY A 206 24.39 -12.31 9.42
N LYS A 207 25.26 -12.02 10.39
CA LYS A 207 25.65 -10.65 10.74
C LYS A 207 26.22 -9.94 9.50
N ASN A 208 25.77 -8.70 9.26
CA ASN A 208 26.17 -7.88 8.12
C ASN A 208 25.86 -8.49 6.73
N ARG A 209 24.86 -9.36 6.63
CA ARG A 209 24.41 -9.97 5.36
C ARG A 209 22.90 -9.76 5.17
N LEU A 210 22.21 -10.69 4.50
CA LEU A 210 20.76 -10.62 4.27
C LEU A 210 19.96 -10.92 5.54
N THR A 211 19.94 -9.96 6.47
CA THR A 211 19.16 -9.98 7.71
C THR A 211 17.72 -9.50 7.45
N ASP A 212 16.78 -9.84 8.32
CA ASP A 212 15.39 -9.39 8.17
C ASP A 212 15.28 -7.85 8.27
N LYS A 213 16.07 -7.24 9.16
CA LYS A 213 16.19 -5.78 9.27
C LYS A 213 16.71 -5.14 7.97
N PHE A 214 17.68 -5.77 7.31
CA PHE A 214 18.19 -5.28 6.04
C PHE A 214 17.14 -5.43 4.93
N ILE A 215 16.41 -6.56 4.90
CA ILE A 215 15.28 -6.76 3.98
C ILE A 215 14.22 -5.67 4.18
N ASP A 216 13.84 -5.37 5.41
CA ASP A 216 12.86 -4.32 5.72
C ASP A 216 13.35 -2.93 5.29
N THR A 217 14.64 -2.67 5.45
CA THR A 217 15.28 -1.41 5.01
C THR A 217 15.21 -1.27 3.49
N ILE A 218 15.71 -2.26 2.72
CA ILE A 218 15.64 -2.24 1.24
C ILE A 218 14.19 -2.14 0.78
N THR A 219 13.28 -2.90 1.40
CA THR A 219 11.86 -2.88 1.05
C THR A 219 11.28 -1.47 1.22
N THR A 220 11.60 -0.79 2.31
CA THR A 220 11.15 0.58 2.58
C THR A 220 11.73 1.56 1.56
N TYR A 221 13.03 1.51 1.32
CA TYR A 221 13.70 2.39 0.36
C TYR A 221 13.19 2.18 -1.06
N TYR A 222 12.96 0.95 -1.48
CA TYR A 222 12.38 0.61 -2.77
C TYR A 222 10.99 1.24 -2.95
N GLY A 223 10.12 1.14 -1.94
CA GLY A 223 8.81 1.81 -1.98
C GLY A 223 8.93 3.34 -2.04
N ASN A 224 9.88 3.93 -1.31
CA ASN A 224 10.11 5.38 -1.32
C ASN A 224 10.66 5.87 -2.66
N ALA A 225 11.59 5.13 -3.27
CA ALA A 225 12.13 5.43 -4.60
C ALA A 225 11.01 5.54 -5.64
N ILE A 226 10.03 4.64 -5.60
CA ILE A 226 8.85 4.71 -6.47
C ILE A 226 7.97 5.92 -6.16
N ARG A 227 7.66 6.16 -4.87
CA ARG A 227 6.76 7.26 -4.48
C ARG A 227 7.33 8.64 -4.81
N GLN A 228 8.63 8.84 -4.59
CA GLN A 228 9.30 10.13 -4.79
C GLN A 228 9.51 10.45 -6.27
N ASN A 229 9.59 9.42 -7.13
CA ASN A 229 9.87 9.58 -8.56
C ASN A 229 8.68 9.15 -9.44
N ASN A 230 7.45 9.21 -8.90
CA ASN A 230 6.29 8.57 -9.51
C ASN A 230 5.84 9.16 -10.86
N SER A 231 6.43 10.26 -11.31
CA SER A 231 6.19 10.89 -12.61
C SER A 231 7.06 10.32 -13.73
N SER A 232 8.18 9.64 -13.42
CA SER A 232 9.17 9.21 -14.40
C SER A 232 9.61 7.77 -14.17
N VAL A 233 9.44 6.92 -15.19
CA VAL A 233 9.93 5.52 -15.16
C VAL A 233 11.45 5.47 -15.09
N SER A 234 12.13 6.39 -15.77
CA SER A 234 13.59 6.48 -15.75
C SER A 234 14.09 6.81 -14.34
N ASP A 235 13.49 7.81 -13.69
CA ASP A 235 13.93 8.29 -12.38
C ASP A 235 13.61 7.26 -11.29
N MET A 236 12.45 6.59 -11.38
CA MET A 236 12.15 5.43 -10.52
C MET A 236 13.23 4.36 -10.64
N ARG A 237 13.59 4.00 -11.88
CA ARG A 237 14.62 2.98 -12.14
C ARG A 237 15.97 3.44 -11.57
N GLN A 238 16.39 4.67 -11.83
CA GLN A 238 17.64 5.23 -11.34
C GLN A 238 17.69 5.21 -9.81
N ALA A 239 16.63 5.67 -9.14
CA ALA A 239 16.54 5.67 -7.68
C ALA A 239 16.55 4.25 -7.08
N ILE A 240 15.91 3.27 -7.74
CA ILE A 240 15.96 1.86 -7.31
C ILE A 240 17.38 1.29 -7.44
N TRP A 241 18.06 1.56 -8.57
CA TRP A 241 19.44 1.10 -8.76
C TRP A 241 20.43 1.82 -7.85
N ALA A 242 20.18 3.09 -7.48
CA ALA A 242 20.98 3.79 -6.49
C ALA A 242 21.00 3.05 -5.14
N ILE A 243 19.88 2.44 -4.71
CA ILE A 243 19.83 1.63 -3.49
C ILE A 243 20.78 0.43 -3.59
N TYR A 244 20.74 -0.30 -4.70
CA TYR A 244 21.62 -1.45 -4.94
C TYR A 244 23.09 -1.03 -4.91
N CYS A 245 23.44 0.00 -5.68
CA CYS A 245 24.81 0.47 -5.79
C CYS A 245 25.33 0.98 -4.43
N HIS A 246 24.51 1.67 -3.64
CA HIS A 246 24.88 2.13 -2.30
C HIS A 246 25.35 1.02 -1.35
N TYR A 247 24.67 -0.12 -1.35
CA TYR A 247 25.00 -1.23 -0.46
C TYR A 247 26.13 -2.13 -0.98
N ARG A 248 26.40 -2.09 -2.30
CA ARG A 248 27.49 -2.82 -2.94
C ARG A 248 28.80 -2.01 -3.02
N SER A 249 28.70 -0.69 -2.95
CA SER A 249 29.84 0.24 -3.03
C SER A 249 30.88 -0.03 -1.95
N THR A 250 32.15 -0.06 -2.33
CA THR A 250 33.30 -0.13 -1.42
C THR A 250 34.22 1.08 -1.59
N ASP A 251 35.25 1.20 -0.77
CA ASP A 251 36.25 2.26 -0.91
C ASP A 251 37.06 2.09 -2.21
N GLU A 252 37.33 0.85 -2.59
CA GLU A 252 38.07 0.48 -3.81
C GLU A 252 37.19 0.60 -5.06
N GLU A 253 35.89 0.36 -4.93
CA GLU A 253 34.92 0.44 -6.03
C GLU A 253 33.68 1.26 -5.62
N PRO A 254 33.79 2.61 -5.64
CA PRO A 254 32.67 3.49 -5.31
C PRO A 254 31.60 3.49 -6.41
N MET A 255 30.35 3.15 -6.06
CA MET A 255 29.23 3.05 -7.01
C MET A 255 28.12 4.05 -6.69
N HIS A 256 28.37 5.35 -6.86
CA HIS A 256 27.40 6.41 -6.55
C HIS A 256 26.85 7.15 -7.77
N HIS A 257 27.05 6.60 -8.97
CA HIS A 257 26.68 7.20 -10.26
C HIS A 257 25.17 7.40 -10.48
N PHE A 258 24.32 6.72 -9.69
CA PHE A 258 22.86 6.94 -9.72
C PHE A 258 22.36 7.86 -8.61
N CYS A 259 23.26 8.36 -7.76
CA CYS A 259 22.91 9.26 -6.68
C CYS A 259 22.96 10.71 -7.18
N PRO A 260 22.10 11.60 -6.67
CA PRO A 260 22.18 13.02 -6.99
C PRO A 260 23.58 13.56 -6.70
N ILE A 261 24.11 14.38 -7.61
CA ILE A 261 25.41 15.04 -7.45
C ILE A 261 25.21 16.33 -6.65
N GLY A 262 26.21 16.73 -5.88
CA GLY A 262 26.23 18.00 -5.15
C GLY A 262 26.16 17.86 -3.63
N ASP A 263 26.38 18.98 -2.96
CA ASP A 263 26.40 19.13 -1.51
C ASP A 263 25.01 18.99 -0.85
N THR A 264 23.94 19.19 -1.62
CA THR A 264 22.55 18.94 -1.21
C THR A 264 22.13 17.48 -1.35
N SER A 265 22.99 16.62 -1.92
CA SER A 265 22.68 15.21 -2.11
C SER A 265 22.40 14.49 -0.80
N TRP A 266 21.44 13.57 -0.79
CA TRP A 266 21.27 12.67 0.35
C TRP A 266 22.42 11.64 0.44
N CYS A 267 23.16 11.41 -0.66
CA CYS A 267 24.31 10.53 -0.69
C CYS A 267 25.54 11.21 -0.07
N LYS A 268 26.03 10.64 1.04
CA LYS A 268 27.19 11.18 1.77
C LYS A 268 28.48 11.14 0.94
N TYR A 269 28.64 10.17 0.05
CA TYR A 269 29.79 10.11 -0.85
C TYR A 269 29.73 11.26 -1.88
N GLN A 270 28.58 11.50 -2.51
CA GLN A 270 28.43 12.61 -3.46
C GLN A 270 28.62 13.99 -2.80
N LYS A 271 28.19 14.12 -1.53
CA LYS A 271 28.53 15.29 -0.70
C LYS A 271 30.04 15.43 -0.49
N ALA A 272 30.72 14.34 -0.17
CA ALA A 272 32.17 14.34 0.02
C ALA A 272 32.90 14.73 -1.28
N VAL A 273 32.45 14.22 -2.43
CA VAL A 273 32.94 14.63 -3.76
C VAL A 273 32.73 16.12 -3.99
N ALA A 274 31.52 16.64 -3.76
CA ALA A 274 31.21 18.07 -3.96
C ALA A 274 32.02 19.01 -3.07
N THR A 275 32.42 18.54 -1.88
CA THR A 275 33.22 19.28 -0.89
C THR A 275 34.72 19.00 -0.98
N ASN A 276 35.19 18.28 -2.01
CA ASN A 276 36.59 17.83 -2.17
C ASN A 276 37.14 17.00 -0.99
N SER A 277 36.27 16.30 -0.25
CA SER A 277 36.62 15.42 0.88
C SER A 277 36.43 13.94 0.59
N ALA A 278 36.29 13.55 -0.69
CA ALA A 278 36.04 12.17 -1.10
C ALA A 278 37.13 11.17 -0.65
N SER A 279 38.40 11.59 -0.61
CA SER A 279 39.53 10.76 -0.14
C SER A 279 39.43 10.38 1.33
N LEU A 280 38.73 11.17 2.14
CA LEU A 280 38.50 10.91 3.57
C LEU A 280 37.22 10.08 3.81
N PHE A 281 36.41 9.87 2.77
CA PHE A 281 35.16 9.12 2.91
C PHE A 281 35.44 7.63 3.10
N LYS A 282 34.75 7.04 4.08
CA LYS A 282 34.79 5.60 4.35
C LYS A 282 33.41 5.00 4.23
N HIS A 283 33.26 4.01 3.36
CA HIS A 283 32.01 3.29 3.18
C HIS A 283 31.65 2.51 4.44
N LYS A 284 30.41 2.72 4.90
CA LYS A 284 29.84 2.04 6.07
C LYS A 284 28.65 1.21 5.63
N ASN A 285 28.33 0.17 6.41
CA ASN A 285 27.21 -0.74 6.16
C ASN A 285 27.31 -1.49 4.81
N ILE A 286 28.53 -1.80 4.38
CA ILE A 286 28.80 -2.57 3.16
C ILE A 286 28.24 -3.97 3.33
N VAL A 287 27.52 -4.43 2.32
CA VAL A 287 27.03 -5.82 2.25
C VAL A 287 27.99 -6.59 1.35
N PRO A 288 28.40 -7.82 1.72
CA PRO A 288 29.33 -8.61 0.91
C PRO A 288 28.86 -8.76 -0.53
N ILE A 289 29.79 -8.62 -1.48
CA ILE A 289 29.54 -8.69 -2.93
C ILE A 289 28.74 -9.95 -3.28
N ALA A 290 29.15 -11.11 -2.73
CA ALA A 290 28.46 -12.38 -2.91
C ALA A 290 26.96 -12.34 -2.56
N VAL A 291 26.55 -11.56 -1.55
CA VAL A 291 25.13 -11.40 -1.18
C VAL A 291 24.43 -10.42 -2.14
N MET A 292 25.12 -9.36 -2.54
CA MET A 292 24.57 -8.37 -3.47
C MET A 292 24.35 -8.99 -4.86
N ASP A 293 25.24 -9.85 -5.32
CA ASP A 293 25.08 -10.57 -6.60
C ASP A 293 23.81 -11.45 -6.61
N GLU A 294 23.47 -12.10 -5.50
CA GLU A 294 22.21 -12.85 -5.35
C GLU A 294 20.96 -11.94 -5.34
N ILE A 295 21.09 -10.70 -4.87
CA ILE A 295 20.00 -9.71 -4.82
C ILE A 295 19.78 -9.03 -6.18
N LYS A 296 20.84 -8.89 -6.98
CA LYS A 296 20.83 -8.15 -8.25
C LYS A 296 19.72 -8.58 -9.22
N PRO A 297 19.42 -9.88 -9.43
CA PRO A 297 18.32 -10.30 -10.30
C PRO A 297 16.95 -9.80 -9.83
N ILE A 298 16.71 -9.76 -8.51
CA ILE A 298 15.44 -9.26 -7.94
C ILE A 298 15.31 -7.75 -8.19
N ILE A 299 16.39 -6.99 -7.99
CA ILE A 299 16.43 -5.55 -8.29
C ILE A 299 16.17 -5.31 -9.78
N ALA A 300 16.82 -6.07 -10.67
CA ALA A 300 16.65 -5.94 -12.11
C ALA A 300 15.20 -6.19 -12.55
N GLU A 301 14.58 -7.26 -12.05
CA GLU A 301 13.20 -7.60 -12.40
C GLU A 301 12.19 -6.58 -11.82
N LEU A 302 12.40 -6.14 -10.57
CA LEU A 302 11.51 -5.17 -9.92
C LEU A 302 11.77 -3.71 -10.36
N SER A 303 12.84 -3.44 -11.09
CA SER A 303 13.10 -2.15 -11.75
C SER A 303 12.80 -2.16 -13.25
N ALA A 304 12.20 -3.25 -13.76
CA ALA A 304 11.87 -3.36 -15.17
C ALA A 304 10.88 -2.27 -15.62
N PRO A 305 11.11 -1.58 -16.75
CA PRO A 305 10.22 -0.50 -17.22
C PRO A 305 8.75 -0.92 -17.36
N LYS A 306 8.49 -2.16 -17.78
CA LYS A 306 7.14 -2.73 -17.91
C LYS A 306 6.38 -2.74 -16.58
N LEU A 307 7.07 -3.00 -15.46
CA LEU A 307 6.48 -2.95 -14.13
C LEU A 307 6.32 -1.50 -13.67
N LEU A 308 7.39 -0.71 -13.79
CA LEU A 308 7.42 0.67 -13.29
C LEU A 308 6.44 1.59 -14.02
N LYS A 309 6.14 1.35 -15.30
CA LYS A 309 5.08 2.07 -16.03
C LYS A 309 3.73 1.97 -15.33
N LYS A 310 3.43 0.84 -14.68
CA LYS A 310 2.19 0.65 -13.91
C LYS A 310 2.21 1.31 -12.54
N CYS A 311 3.38 1.76 -12.07
CA CYS A 311 3.54 2.48 -10.81
C CYS A 311 3.46 4.02 -10.98
N VAL A 312 3.37 4.51 -12.22
CA VAL A 312 3.29 5.95 -12.52
C VAL A 312 2.08 6.57 -11.82
N GLY A 313 2.29 7.73 -11.21
CA GLY A 313 1.31 8.43 -10.39
C GLY A 313 1.14 7.90 -8.97
N GLY A 314 1.96 6.91 -8.55
CA GLY A 314 2.17 6.58 -7.14
C GLY A 314 0.95 6.05 -6.40
N LYS A 315 0.02 5.40 -7.10
CA LYS A 315 -1.30 5.06 -6.57
C LYS A 315 -1.24 4.00 -5.46
N THR A 316 -2.15 4.11 -4.50
CA THR A 316 -2.30 3.15 -3.40
C THR A 316 -3.76 2.74 -3.25
N GLN A 317 -3.99 1.49 -2.86
CA GLN A 317 -5.34 0.93 -2.70
C GLN A 317 -6.05 1.46 -1.44
N ASN A 318 -5.30 1.75 -0.36
CA ASN A 318 -5.86 2.22 0.92
C ASN A 318 -6.70 3.51 0.81
N ALA A 319 -6.40 4.39 -0.15
CA ALA A 319 -7.19 5.59 -0.42
C ALA A 319 -8.55 5.28 -1.08
N ASN A 320 -8.71 4.10 -1.68
CA ASN A 320 -9.96 3.64 -2.27
C ASN A 320 -10.76 2.73 -1.32
N GLU A 321 -10.10 2.12 -0.32
CA GLU A 321 -10.74 1.22 0.64
C GLU A 321 -11.27 1.89 1.91
N SER A 322 -10.78 3.08 2.27
CA SER A 322 -11.33 3.77 3.43
C SER A 322 -12.54 4.61 3.01
N PHE A 323 -13.71 4.25 3.54
CA PHE A 323 -14.91 5.10 3.53
C PHE A 323 -14.57 6.56 3.85
N ASN A 324 -13.67 6.75 4.84
CA ASN A 324 -13.13 8.05 5.21
C ASN A 324 -12.47 8.78 4.03
N SER A 325 -11.62 8.14 3.22
CA SER A 325 -11.01 8.82 2.07
C SER A 325 -12.02 9.21 0.99
N THR A 326 -13.15 8.51 0.88
CA THR A 326 -14.26 8.91 -0.01
C THR A 326 -14.97 10.14 0.55
N VAL A 327 -15.31 10.14 1.86
CA VAL A 327 -15.89 11.30 2.54
C VAL A 327 -14.99 12.55 2.41
N TRP A 328 -13.68 12.41 2.62
CA TRP A 328 -12.73 13.52 2.51
C TRP A 328 -12.51 14.02 1.07
N LYS A 329 -12.84 13.24 0.04
CA LYS A 329 -12.82 13.70 -1.37
C LYS A 329 -14.04 14.55 -1.71
N TYR A 330 -15.22 14.21 -1.17
CA TYR A 330 -16.44 14.99 -1.37
C TYR A 330 -16.50 16.22 -0.43
N CYS A 331 -15.82 16.15 0.71
CA CYS A 331 -15.66 17.25 1.66
C CYS A 331 -14.16 17.51 1.92
N PRO A 332 -13.41 18.03 0.94
CA PRO A 332 -12.01 18.36 1.15
C PRO A 332 -11.90 19.46 2.20
N LYS A 333 -10.92 19.35 3.10
CA LYS A 333 -10.69 20.34 4.17
C LYS A 333 -10.30 21.74 3.63
N THR A 334 -10.12 21.88 2.32
CA THR A 334 -9.52 23.03 1.66
C THR A 334 -10.42 23.67 0.59
N SER A 335 -11.63 23.16 0.33
CA SER A 335 -12.47 23.69 -0.77
C SER A 335 -13.96 23.56 -0.45
N VAL A 336 -14.66 24.69 -0.43
CA VAL A 336 -16.13 24.77 -0.31
C VAL A 336 -16.68 25.05 -1.70
N TRP A 337 -17.56 24.19 -2.20
CA TRP A 337 -18.46 24.56 -3.30
C TRP A 337 -19.59 25.41 -2.71
N VAL A 338 -19.59 26.69 -3.05
CA VAL A 338 -20.73 27.57 -2.81
C VAL A 338 -21.70 27.33 -3.98
N ILE A 339 -22.90 26.83 -3.69
CA ILE A 339 -24.03 26.84 -4.61
C ILE A 339 -24.73 28.18 -4.48
#